data_AF-A0A8T3ZP25-F1
#
_entry.id   AF-A0A8T3ZP25-F1
#
_cell.length_a   1.000
_cell.length_b   1.000
_cell.length_c   1.000
_cell.angle_alpha   90.00
_cell.angle_beta   90.00
_cell.angle_gamma   90.00
#
_symmetry.space_group_name_H-M   'P 1'
#
loop_
_entity.id
_entity.type
_entity.pdbx_description
1 polymer ?
#
loop_
_entity_poly.entity_id
_entity_poly.type
_entity_poly.pdbx_seq_one_letter_code
_entity_poly.pdbx_strand_id
1 'polypeptide(L)' 'MKEEFCRVLISAANKKEADSISDALVKKKLIAGSLITNGPSRYWWKGRIVET' A
#
# COMPACT_ATOMS: atom_id res chain seq x y z
N MET A 1 -20.72 13.73 -5.79
CA MET A 1 -19.57 14.64 -5.95
C MET A 1 -18.51 13.93 -6.77
N LYS A 2 -17.93 14.57 -7.79
CA LYS A 2 -16.65 14.10 -8.34
C LYS A 2 -15.57 14.58 -7.38
N GLU A 3 -14.89 13.65 -6.73
CA GLU A 3 -13.71 14.01 -5.93
C GLU A 3 -12.58 14.35 -6.90
N GLU A 4 -11.97 15.53 -6.72
CA GLU A 4 -10.84 16.00 -7.55
C GLU A 4 -9.57 15.16 -7.35
N PHE A 5 -9.54 14.38 -6.28
CA PHE A 5 -8.42 13.53 -5.89
C PHE A 5 -8.92 12.15 -5.48
N CYS A 6 -8.09 11.13 -5.67
CA CYS A 6 -8.36 9.77 -5.23
C CYS A 6 -7.36 9.37 -4.15
N ARG A 7 -7.83 8.77 -3.06
CA ARG A 7 -6.99 8.11 -2.07
C ARG A 7 -6.99 6.61 -2.32
N VAL A 8 -5.81 6.04 -2.49
CA VAL A 8 -5.61 4.60 -2.68
C VAL A 8 -4.91 3.98 -1.48
N LEU A 9 -5.20 2.71 -1.21
CA LEU A 9 -4.50 1.89 -0.22
C LEU A 9 -3.73 0.79 -0.95
N ILE A 10 -2.46 0.63 -0.61
CA ILE A 10 -1.57 -0.36 -1.21
C ILE A 10 -0.93 -1.15 -0.07
N SER A 11 -1.05 -2.49 -0.12
CA SER A 11 -0.33 -3.38 0.78
C SER A 11 1.00 -3.80 0.16
N ALA A 12 2.04 -3.90 0.97
CA ALA A 12 3.36 -4.41 0.60
C ALA A 12 3.81 -5.46 1.63
N ALA A 13 4.65 -6.41 1.23
CA ALA A 13 5.04 -7.52 2.09
C ALA A 13 5.98 -7.08 3.23
N ASN A 14 6.67 -5.96 3.09
CA ASN A 14 7.57 -5.40 4.10
C ASN A 14 7.85 -3.92 3.82
N LYS A 15 8.49 -3.26 4.79
CA LYS A 15 8.84 -1.84 4.70
C LYS A 15 9.72 -1.51 3.48
N LYS A 16 10.71 -2.35 3.16
CA LYS A 16 11.63 -2.12 2.02
C LYS A 16 10.88 -2.06 0.69
N GLU A 17 9.90 -2.95 0.50
CA GLU A 17 9.03 -2.94 -0.67
C GLU A 17 8.11 -1.71 -0.67
N ALA A 18 7.51 -1.37 0.47
CA ALA A 18 6.68 -0.16 0.61
C ALA A 18 7.46 1.12 0.27
N ASP A 19 8.69 1.25 0.78
CA ASP A 19 9.60 2.36 0.50
C ASP A 19 9.93 2.42 -1.00
N SER A 20 10.23 1.27 -1.62
CA SER A 20 10.56 1.18 -3.06
C SER A 20 9.39 1.61 -3.96
N ILE A 21 8.16 1.20 -3.61
CA ILE A 21 6.93 1.58 -4.32
C ILE A 21 6.68 3.09 -4.16
N SER A 22 6.74 3.60 -2.92
CA SER A 22 6.57 5.02 -2.59
C SER A 22 7.54 5.90 -3.41
N ASP A 23 8.83 5.56 -3.37
CA ASP A 23 9.87 6.25 -4.11
C ASP A 23 9.61 6.29 -5.61
N ALA A 24 9.24 5.16 -6.20
CA ALA A 24 8.99 5.06 -7.63
C ALA A 24 7.79 5.92 -8.06
N LEU A 25 6.70 5.91 -7.29
CA LEU A 25 5.49 6.67 -7.61
C LEU A 25 5.70 8.18 -7.46
N VAL A 26 6.41 8.61 -6.41
CA VAL A 26 6.72 10.03 -6.17
C VAL A 26 7.72 10.54 -7.21
N LYS A 27 8.80 9.80 -7.51
CA LYS A 27 9.79 10.19 -8.53
C LYS A 27 9.15 10.34 -9.92
N LYS A 28 8.15 9.52 -10.24
CA LYS A 28 7.38 9.60 -11.49
C LYS A 28 6.25 10.63 -11.47
N LYS A 29 6.05 11.36 -10.37
CA LYS A 29 4.98 12.35 -10.18
C LYS A 29 3.57 11.76 -10.40
N LEU A 30 3.38 10.48 -10.08
CA LEU A 30 2.09 9.80 -10.20
C LEU A 30 1.20 10.00 -8.95
N ILE A 31 1.83 10.27 -7.80
CA ILE A 31 1.17 10.60 -6.55
C ILE A 31 1.82 11.86 -5.96
N ALA A 32 1.05 12.61 -5.17
CA ALA A 32 1.58 13.75 -4.42
C ALA A 32 2.44 13.32 -3.22
N GLY A 33 2.13 12.16 -2.64
CA GLY A 33 2.86 11.59 -1.51
C GLY A 33 2.18 10.33 -0.98
N SER A 34 2.83 9.69 -0.02
CA SER A 34 2.34 8.46 0.62
C SER A 34 2.71 8.42 2.10
N LEU A 35 1.87 7.74 2.88
CA LEU A 35 2.14 7.39 4.28
C LEU A 35 2.35 5.89 4.36
N ILE A 36 3.45 5.46 4.99
CA ILE A 36 3.77 4.05 5.20
C ILE A 36 3.41 3.67 6.64
N THR A 37 2.44 2.76 6.78
CA THR A 37 1.99 2.22 8.07
C THR A 37 2.32 0.74 8.15
N ASN A 38 2.68 0.26 9.35
CA ASN A 38 2.84 -1.17 9.62
C ASN A 38 1.60 -1.70 10.34
N GLY A 39 1.13 -2.88 9.95
CA GLY A 39 -0.02 -3.52 10.58
C GLY A 39 -0.26 -4.92 10.01
N PRO A 40 -0.82 -5.83 10.82
CA PRO A 40 -1.08 -7.19 10.38
C PRO A 40 -2.15 -7.20 9.29
N SER A 41 -2.00 -8.09 8.31
CA SER A 41 -3.04 -8.42 7.35
C SER A 41 -3.60 -9.80 7.63
N ARG A 42 -4.93 -9.92 7.69
CA ARG A 42 -5.63 -11.18 7.92
C ARG A 42 -6.48 -11.54 6.71
N TYR A 43 -6.23 -12.70 6.12
CA TYR A 43 -6.93 -13.14 4.92
C TYR A 43 -7.10 -14.66 4.88
N TRP A 44 -8.09 -15.14 4.10
CA TRP A 44 -8.34 -16.56 3.89
C TRP A 44 -7.53 -17.07 2.70
N TRP A 45 -6.70 -18.09 2.90
CA TRP A 45 -5.88 -18.66 1.85
C TRP A 45 -5.68 -20.16 2.05
N LYS A 46 -5.91 -20.94 0.99
CA LYS A 46 -5.76 -22.41 0.98
C LYS A 46 -6.47 -23.12 2.16
N GLY A 47 -7.70 -22.71 2.44
CA GLY A 47 -8.55 -23.36 3.46
C GLY A 47 -8.21 -22.99 4.91
N ARG A 48 -7.35 -22.00 5.14
CA ARG A 48 -7.02 -21.51 6.49
C ARG A 48 -6.95 -19.99 6.53
N ILE A 49 -7.13 -19.44 7.72
CA ILE A 49 -6.84 -18.03 8.01
C ILE A 49 -5.32 -17.87 8.13
N VAL A 50 -4.77 -16.87 7.44
CA VAL A 50 -3.37 -16.47 7.50
C VAL A 50 -3.30 -15.06 8.06
N GLU A 51 -2.30 -14.82 8.92
CA GLU A 51 -1.94 -13.50 9.45
C GLU A 51 -0.48 -13.22 9.11
N THR A 52 -0.20 -12.02 8.58
CA THR A 52 1.14 -11.57 8.16
C THR A 52 1.46 -10.22 8.77
#